data_AF-A0A1F5YXA5-F1
#
_entry.id   AF-A0A1F5YXA5-F1
#
_cell.length_a   1.000
_cell.length_b   1.000
_cell.length_c   1.000
_cell.angle_alpha   90.00
_cell.angle_beta   90.00
_cell.angle_gamma   90.00
#
_symmetry.space_group_name_H-M   'P 1'
#
loop_
_entity.id
_entity.type
_entity.pdbx_description
1 polymer ?
#
loop_
_entity_poly.entity_id
_entity_poly.type
_entity_poly.pdbx_seq_one_letter_code
_entity_poly.pdbx_strand_id
1 'polypeptide(L)'
;MTVVVFVFVAAIPVIYWFSGGRGITNRGRSSGVATPTAVPDAVLGEQAASPAPADAANSPSPALTPAPARAVYWGLWTEGFWDDSAKTLHPERLRDMESQIGKKAAIAHYYRGWHELDDSGFLAELNTIAANGWRPMVSANPYFFDGCGSGGKPLYRTIADGNCDGFLKAVGRNFKVFGKPVFFRFAWEMNIPSMEWNIPGTGDAPQDFREAWNRFRQITLEEGATNMIWVFSPHIITSESSSIAALYPGDTAVDWVALDGYNWGTTQSWSSWQSFSEIFTQSYTELTRIAPTKPVMIAEVNTSDRGGDKVAWYTEMLSKSIQDRFSRVVAVVFYDEDRTAGEKVNWRINISQMSIEAFRKAIADPLYRSAF
;
A
#
# COMPACT_ATOMS: atom_id res chain seq x y z
N MET A 1 -36.75 -39.93 -6.81
CA MET A 1 -35.60 -39.75 -5.91
C MET A 1 -34.44 -39.28 -6.77
N THR A 2 -34.21 -37.97 -6.81
CA THR A 2 -33.14 -37.37 -7.60
C THR A 2 -31.98 -37.10 -6.66
N VAL A 3 -30.88 -37.83 -6.86
CA VAL A 3 -29.65 -37.66 -6.09
C VAL A 3 -28.93 -36.44 -6.62
N VAL A 4 -28.85 -35.39 -5.80
CA VAL A 4 -28.00 -34.22 -6.05
C VAL A 4 -26.61 -34.55 -5.54
N VAL A 5 -25.65 -34.64 -6.45
CA VAL A 5 -24.23 -34.80 -6.12
C VAL A 5 -23.65 -33.41 -5.88
N PHE A 6 -23.32 -33.11 -4.63
CA PHE A 6 -22.52 -31.93 -4.28
C PHE A 6 -21.05 -32.22 -4.61
N VAL A 7 -20.52 -31.54 -5.62
CA VAL A 7 -19.08 -31.50 -5.87
C VAL A 7 -18.51 -30.43 -4.94
N PHE A 8 -17.85 -30.87 -3.86
CA PHE A 8 -17.01 -30.00 -3.05
C PHE A 8 -15.74 -29.68 -3.85
N VAL A 9 -15.62 -28.44 -4.31
CA VAL A 9 -14.33 -27.91 -4.79
C VAL A 9 -13.53 -27.54 -3.54
N ALA A 10 -12.45 -28.27 -3.29
CA ALA A 10 -11.53 -27.95 -2.20
C ALA A 10 -10.81 -26.64 -2.51
N ALA A 11 -11.08 -25.61 -1.72
CA ALA A 11 -10.26 -24.41 -1.67
C ALA A 11 -8.87 -24.80 -1.17
N ILE A 12 -7.84 -24.57 -2.00
CA ILE A 12 -6.44 -24.68 -1.57
C ILE A 12 -6.18 -23.46 -0.69
N PRO A 13 -5.81 -23.61 0.60
CA PRO A 13 -5.49 -22.47 1.44
C PRO A 13 -4.23 -21.78 0.90
N VAL A 14 -4.32 -20.48 0.67
CA VAL A 14 -3.17 -19.59 0.47
C VAL A 14 -2.51 -19.45 1.83
N ILE A 15 -1.50 -20.27 2.09
CA ILE A 15 -0.76 -20.24 3.35
C ILE A 15 0.35 -19.21 3.23
N TYR A 16 0.21 -18.08 3.92
CA TYR A 16 1.32 -17.18 4.21
C TYR A 16 2.13 -17.78 5.37
N TRP A 17 3.33 -18.29 5.09
CA TRP A 17 4.24 -18.73 6.15
C TRP A 17 4.99 -17.54 6.74
N PHE A 18 4.62 -17.12 7.96
CA PHE A 18 5.46 -16.28 8.80
C PHE A 18 5.79 -17.06 10.09
N SER A 19 7.05 -17.47 10.27
CA SER A 19 7.53 -18.01 11.55
C SER A 19 8.74 -17.22 12.03
N GLY A 20 8.72 -16.78 13.29
CA GLY A 20 9.80 -16.03 13.94
C GLY A 20 9.94 -16.43 15.40
N GLY A 21 10.85 -17.36 15.69
CA GLY A 21 11.26 -17.76 17.03
C GLY A 21 12.42 -16.92 17.56
N ARG A 22 12.33 -16.48 18.83
CA ARG A 22 13.29 -15.59 19.50
C ARG A 22 14.62 -16.29 19.84
N GLY A 23 15.73 -15.57 19.64
CA GLY A 23 17.05 -15.88 20.20
C GLY A 23 17.76 -14.60 20.64
N ILE A 24 17.86 -14.39 21.95
CA ILE A 24 18.48 -13.22 22.61
C ILE A 24 20.00 -13.41 22.67
N THR A 25 20.80 -12.42 22.25
CA THR A 25 22.14 -12.20 22.83
C THR A 25 22.51 -10.72 22.97
N ASN A 26 23.07 -10.42 24.14
CA ASN A 26 23.58 -9.13 24.63
C ASN A 26 24.71 -8.55 23.76
N ARG A 27 24.73 -7.22 23.56
CA ARG A 27 25.96 -6.48 23.24
C ARG A 27 26.28 -5.42 24.29
N GLY A 28 27.55 -5.44 24.69
CA GLY A 28 28.18 -4.55 25.63
C GLY A 28 28.35 -3.13 25.11
N ARG A 29 28.36 -2.22 26.08
CA ARG A 29 28.48 -0.77 26.00
C ARG A 29 29.95 -0.38 25.86
N SER A 30 30.28 0.58 24.99
CA SER A 30 31.41 1.48 25.26
C SER A 30 31.12 2.88 24.70
N SER A 31 31.49 3.84 25.52
CA SER A 31 31.21 5.27 25.51
C SER A 31 32.41 6.05 24.97
N GLY A 32 32.16 7.05 24.12
CA GLY A 32 33.16 8.04 23.70
C GLY A 32 32.55 9.43 23.73
N VAL A 33 33.07 10.27 24.63
CA VAL A 33 32.62 11.63 24.96
C VAL A 33 33.17 12.64 23.94
N ALA A 34 32.33 13.58 23.52
CA ALA A 34 32.68 14.76 22.74
C ALA A 34 33.17 15.91 23.62
N THR A 35 34.06 16.76 23.11
CA THR A 35 34.15 18.17 23.51
C THR A 35 34.41 19.07 22.28
N PRO A 36 33.83 20.29 22.25
CA PRO A 36 33.83 21.16 21.07
C PRO A 36 34.95 22.20 21.14
N THR A 37 35.39 22.73 20.00
CA THR A 37 36.15 23.98 19.96
C THR A 37 35.77 24.85 18.76
N ALA A 38 35.81 26.15 19.02
CA ALA A 38 35.11 27.23 18.34
C ALA A 38 35.81 27.75 17.07
N VAL A 39 34.99 28.47 16.31
CA VAL A 39 35.25 29.29 15.12
C VAL A 39 36.12 30.52 15.46
N PRO A 40 36.84 31.08 14.47
CA PRO A 40 36.91 32.53 14.36
C PRO A 40 36.51 33.07 12.98
N ASP A 41 35.94 34.27 13.05
CA ASP A 41 35.37 35.13 12.01
C ASP A 41 36.37 35.76 11.04
N ALA A 42 35.77 36.40 10.01
CA ALA A 42 36.26 37.42 9.07
C ALA A 42 36.71 36.85 7.71
N VAL A 43 36.32 37.41 6.56
CA VAL A 43 36.34 38.83 6.18
C VAL A 43 35.28 39.10 5.10
N LEU A 44 34.58 40.24 5.22
CA LEU A 44 33.74 40.83 4.18
C LEU A 44 34.62 41.38 3.05
N GLY A 45 34.50 40.80 1.85
CA GLY A 45 35.12 41.28 0.62
C GLY A 45 34.07 41.80 -0.35
N GLU A 46 34.14 43.10 -0.64
CA GLU A 46 33.34 43.84 -1.59
C GLU A 46 33.60 43.35 -3.02
N GLN A 47 32.58 42.79 -3.70
CA GLN A 47 32.68 42.35 -5.08
C GLN A 47 31.98 43.34 -6.01
N ALA A 48 32.78 43.92 -6.90
CA ALA A 48 32.39 44.88 -7.92
C ALA A 48 31.36 44.33 -8.91
N ALA A 49 30.43 45.19 -9.32
CA ALA A 49 29.39 44.90 -10.30
C ALA A 49 29.99 44.54 -11.67
N SER A 50 29.57 43.40 -12.22
CA SER A 50 29.88 42.96 -13.58
C SER A 50 28.81 43.49 -14.56
N PRO A 51 29.17 43.88 -15.80
CA PRO A 51 28.23 44.49 -16.74
C PRO A 51 27.22 43.46 -17.29
N ALA A 52 25.99 43.90 -17.48
CA ALA A 52 24.90 43.10 -18.05
C ALA A 52 25.19 42.75 -19.52
N PRO A 53 24.98 41.50 -19.97
CA PRO A 53 24.93 41.19 -21.39
C PRO A 53 23.58 41.62 -21.96
N ALA A 54 23.63 42.50 -22.96
CA ALA A 54 22.53 42.70 -23.91
C ALA A 54 22.40 41.47 -24.83
N ASP A 55 21.20 41.28 -25.36
CA ASP A 55 20.78 40.27 -26.35
C ASP A 55 20.58 38.82 -25.87
N ALA A 56 19.42 38.60 -25.23
CA ALA A 56 18.75 37.30 -25.19
C ALA A 56 17.23 37.48 -25.36
N ALA A 57 16.80 38.24 -26.36
CA ALA A 57 15.39 38.38 -26.74
C ALA A 57 15.18 37.71 -28.10
N ASN A 58 15.04 36.37 -28.12
CA ASN A 58 14.32 35.55 -29.11
C ASN A 58 14.67 34.06 -28.99
N SER A 59 14.43 33.48 -27.82
CA SER A 59 14.25 32.02 -27.71
C SER A 59 12.77 31.74 -27.49
N PRO A 60 12.11 30.87 -28.27
CA PRO A 60 10.74 30.49 -27.99
C PRO A 60 10.69 29.84 -26.61
N SER A 61 9.94 30.46 -25.70
CA SER A 61 9.61 29.86 -24.40
C SER A 61 9.04 28.46 -24.67
N PRO A 62 9.56 27.39 -24.02
CA PRO A 62 8.91 26.09 -24.10
C PRO A 62 7.47 26.28 -23.68
N ALA A 63 6.52 25.99 -24.57
CA ALA A 63 5.11 26.03 -24.23
C ALA A 63 4.93 25.09 -23.04
N LEU A 64 4.65 25.65 -21.86
CA LEU A 64 4.32 24.89 -20.68
C LEU A 64 3.03 24.16 -21.01
N THR A 65 3.13 22.87 -21.33
CA THR A 65 1.97 21.99 -21.43
C THR A 65 1.18 22.18 -20.12
N PRO A 66 -0.10 22.58 -20.17
CA PRO A 66 -0.88 22.76 -18.95
C PRO A 66 -0.79 21.49 -18.11
N ALA A 67 -0.49 21.63 -16.82
CA ALA A 67 -0.52 20.48 -15.92
C ALA A 67 -1.93 19.85 -15.98
N PRO A 68 -2.05 18.52 -16.03
CA PRO A 68 -3.35 17.86 -16.04
C PRO A 68 -4.18 18.30 -14.83
N ALA A 69 -5.49 18.47 -15.03
CA ALA A 69 -6.44 18.90 -14.00
C ALA A 69 -6.56 17.92 -12.82
N ARG A 70 -6.00 16.70 -12.96
CA ARG A 70 -5.95 15.63 -11.97
C ARG A 70 -4.52 15.09 -11.87
N ALA A 71 -4.10 14.75 -10.66
CA ALA A 71 -2.89 13.99 -10.39
C ALA A 71 -3.25 12.58 -9.91
N VAL A 72 -2.50 11.58 -10.37
CA VAL A 72 -2.56 10.20 -9.88
C VAL A 72 -1.20 9.84 -9.27
N TYR A 73 -1.12 9.71 -7.96
CA TYR A 73 0.11 9.33 -7.28
C TYR A 73 0.37 7.85 -7.49
N TRP A 74 1.53 7.48 -8.03
CA TRP A 74 1.84 6.07 -8.25
C TRP A 74 2.76 5.52 -7.16
N GLY A 75 2.63 4.22 -6.87
CA GLY A 75 3.36 3.55 -5.82
C GLY A 75 3.75 2.12 -6.17
N LEU A 76 4.53 1.52 -5.28
CA LEU A 76 5.08 0.19 -5.47
C LEU A 76 5.21 -0.56 -4.13
N TRP A 77 4.78 -1.82 -4.11
CA TRP A 77 5.43 -2.87 -3.33
C TRP A 77 6.41 -3.59 -4.25
N THR A 78 7.64 -3.84 -3.81
CA THR A 78 8.64 -4.56 -4.61
C THR A 78 9.23 -5.72 -3.85
N GLU A 79 9.53 -6.80 -4.58
CA GLU A 79 10.20 -7.98 -4.06
C GLU A 79 11.46 -7.62 -3.27
N GLY A 80 11.56 -8.19 -2.06
CA GLY A 80 12.69 -7.99 -1.17
C GLY A 80 12.75 -6.62 -0.51
N PHE A 81 11.77 -5.73 -0.70
CA PHE A 81 11.71 -4.46 0.05
C PHE A 81 11.70 -4.70 1.56
N TRP A 82 11.11 -5.81 1.99
CA TRP A 82 11.21 -6.36 3.33
C TRP A 82 11.73 -7.80 3.26
N ASP A 83 12.68 -8.14 4.13
CA ASP A 83 13.13 -9.51 4.36
C ASP A 83 12.54 -10.03 5.67
N ASP A 84 11.61 -10.98 5.57
CA ASP A 84 10.96 -11.59 6.73
C ASP A 84 11.87 -12.45 7.60
N SER A 85 12.88 -13.08 7.00
CA SER A 85 13.84 -13.91 7.72
C SER A 85 14.79 -13.05 8.54
N ALA A 86 15.32 -12.00 7.92
CA ALA A 86 16.23 -11.05 8.56
C ALA A 86 15.51 -9.96 9.35
N LYS A 87 14.18 -9.84 9.23
CA LYS A 87 13.36 -8.76 9.80
C LYS A 87 13.96 -7.37 9.51
N THR A 88 14.31 -7.15 8.24
CA THR A 88 15.06 -5.97 7.81
C THR A 88 14.43 -5.34 6.56
N LEU A 89 14.34 -4.00 6.56
CA LEU A 89 13.92 -3.21 5.41
C LEU A 89 15.10 -2.95 4.46
N HIS A 90 14.87 -3.14 3.17
CA HIS A 90 15.85 -2.95 2.10
C HIS A 90 15.39 -1.85 1.13
N PRO A 91 15.50 -0.56 1.49
CA PRO A 91 15.00 0.53 0.67
C PRO A 91 15.70 0.63 -0.70
N GLU A 92 16.90 0.07 -0.84
CA GLU A 92 17.59 -0.08 -2.12
C GLU A 92 16.77 -0.83 -3.17
N ARG A 93 15.95 -1.82 -2.79
CA ARG A 93 15.15 -2.58 -3.75
C ARG A 93 14.17 -1.71 -4.52
N LEU A 94 13.50 -0.81 -3.80
CA LEU A 94 12.56 0.13 -4.41
C LEU A 94 13.32 1.17 -5.25
N ARG A 95 14.45 1.69 -4.77
CA ARG A 95 15.29 2.61 -5.56
C ARG A 95 15.82 1.98 -6.85
N ASP A 96 16.19 0.71 -6.82
CA ASP A 96 16.66 -0.02 -8.00
C ASP A 96 15.54 -0.20 -9.02
N MET A 97 14.31 -0.49 -8.57
CA MET A 97 13.15 -0.52 -9.46
C MET A 97 12.81 0.87 -10.02
N GLU A 98 12.86 1.93 -9.21
CA GLU A 98 12.70 3.32 -9.68
C GLU A 98 13.74 3.69 -10.75
N SER A 99 14.99 3.25 -10.56
CA SER A 99 16.08 3.45 -11.51
C SER A 99 15.81 2.72 -12.83
N GLN A 100 15.37 1.46 -12.77
CA GLN A 100 14.99 0.70 -13.95
C GLN A 100 13.76 1.31 -14.66
N ILE A 101 12.76 1.79 -13.92
CA ILE A 101 11.58 2.44 -14.51
C ILE A 101 11.94 3.83 -15.05
N GLY A 102 12.89 4.54 -14.45
CA GLY A 102 13.24 5.92 -14.79
C GLY A 102 12.27 6.94 -14.19
N LYS A 103 11.55 6.58 -13.12
CA LYS A 103 10.63 7.48 -12.41
C LYS A 103 10.57 7.07 -10.93
N LYS A 104 10.51 8.07 -10.04
CA LYS A 104 10.30 7.84 -8.59
C LYS A 104 8.84 7.53 -8.28
N ALA A 105 8.59 6.62 -7.35
CA ALA A 105 7.28 6.37 -6.76
C ALA A 105 6.93 7.48 -5.75
N ALA A 106 5.65 7.79 -5.61
CA ALA A 106 5.14 8.66 -4.54
C ALA A 106 4.84 7.86 -3.26
N ILE A 107 4.45 6.59 -3.41
CA ILE A 107 4.03 5.71 -2.32
C ILE A 107 4.94 4.48 -2.29
N ALA A 108 5.48 4.17 -1.13
CA ALA A 108 6.13 2.88 -0.85
C ALA A 108 5.17 2.05 -0.01
N HIS A 109 4.70 0.96 -0.59
CA HIS A 109 3.81 0.02 0.09
C HIS A 109 4.65 -0.91 0.97
N TYR A 110 4.16 -1.15 2.18
CA TYR A 110 4.83 -1.91 3.21
C TYR A 110 3.82 -2.74 4.00
N TYR A 111 4.02 -4.05 4.07
CA TYR A 111 3.16 -4.94 4.86
C TYR A 111 3.77 -5.16 6.25
N ARG A 112 2.93 -5.17 7.28
CA ARG A 112 3.34 -5.52 8.65
C ARG A 112 2.30 -6.32 9.39
N GLY A 113 2.77 -7.18 10.28
CA GLY A 113 1.92 -7.71 11.33
C GLY A 113 1.49 -6.59 12.25
N TRP A 114 0.20 -6.49 12.60
CA TRP A 114 -0.21 -5.40 13.49
C TRP A 114 0.49 -5.50 14.86
N HIS A 115 0.80 -6.70 15.35
CA HIS A 115 1.56 -6.96 16.58
C HIS A 115 2.99 -6.36 16.60
N GLU A 116 3.46 -5.83 15.47
CA GLU A 116 4.76 -5.18 15.36
C GLU A 116 4.64 -3.65 15.31
N LEU A 117 3.42 -3.11 15.23
CA LEU A 117 3.18 -1.66 15.08
C LEU A 117 3.50 -0.87 16.35
N ASP A 118 3.54 -1.51 17.52
CA ASP A 118 3.96 -0.92 18.78
C ASP A 118 5.49 -1.04 19.03
N ASP A 119 6.23 -1.74 18.15
CA ASP A 119 7.68 -1.87 18.24
C ASP A 119 8.42 -0.58 17.77
N SER A 120 9.52 -0.26 18.44
CA SER A 120 10.42 0.84 18.05
C SER A 120 11.10 0.66 16.68
N GLY A 121 11.35 -0.58 16.25
CA GLY A 121 11.88 -0.93 14.94
C GLY A 121 10.94 -0.50 13.81
N PHE A 122 9.62 -0.66 14.02
CA PHE A 122 8.61 -0.20 13.08
C PHE A 122 8.69 1.31 12.82
N LEU A 123 8.90 2.11 13.87
CA LEU A 123 9.10 3.55 13.72
C LEU A 123 10.37 3.89 12.93
N ALA A 124 11.46 3.15 13.12
CA ALA A 124 12.70 3.36 12.38
C ALA A 124 12.54 3.04 10.88
N GLU A 125 11.79 1.99 10.56
CA GLU A 125 11.46 1.62 9.18
C GLU A 125 10.61 2.68 8.50
N LEU A 126 9.54 3.17 9.15
CA LEU A 126 8.72 4.27 8.59
C LEU A 126 9.56 5.53 8.33
N ASN A 127 10.48 5.86 9.23
CA ASN A 127 11.40 6.97 9.02
C ASN A 127 12.35 6.73 7.85
N THR A 128 12.83 5.51 7.66
CA THR A 128 13.66 5.12 6.51
C THR A 128 12.90 5.23 5.20
N ILE A 129 11.65 4.75 5.15
CA ILE A 129 10.76 4.91 3.99
C ILE A 129 10.56 6.39 3.66
N ALA A 130 10.19 7.20 4.66
CA ALA A 130 9.95 8.63 4.47
C ALA A 130 11.21 9.41 4.07
N ALA A 131 12.39 9.01 4.56
CA ALA A 131 13.67 9.66 4.22
C ALA A 131 14.05 9.50 2.73
N ASN A 132 13.48 8.51 2.04
CA ASN A 132 13.66 8.34 0.58
C ASN A 132 12.72 9.24 -0.26
N GLY A 133 11.80 9.97 0.40
CA GLY A 133 10.81 10.84 -0.22
C GLY A 133 9.47 10.15 -0.49
N TRP A 134 9.31 8.89 -0.09
CA TRP A 134 8.07 8.14 -0.25
C TRP A 134 7.08 8.42 0.88
N ARG A 135 5.80 8.47 0.57
CA ARG A 135 4.74 8.32 1.58
C ARG A 135 4.59 6.83 1.92
N PRO A 136 4.77 6.41 3.18
CA PRO A 136 4.51 5.02 3.53
C PRO A 136 3.02 4.68 3.36
N MET A 137 2.73 3.52 2.80
CA MET A 137 1.43 2.86 2.93
C MET A 137 1.61 1.55 3.68
N VAL A 138 1.07 1.48 4.89
CA VAL A 138 1.17 0.32 5.78
C VAL A 138 -0.09 -0.52 5.65
N SER A 139 0.05 -1.72 5.10
CA SER A 139 -0.98 -2.75 5.14
C SER A 139 -0.76 -3.61 6.39
N ALA A 140 -1.65 -3.45 7.37
CA ALA A 140 -1.52 -4.10 8.66
C ALA A 140 -2.51 -5.27 8.77
N ASN A 141 -1.98 -6.48 8.96
CA ASN A 141 -2.81 -7.66 9.16
C ASN A 141 -3.15 -7.80 10.65
N PRO A 142 -4.42 -8.02 11.01
CA PRO A 142 -4.83 -8.22 12.39
C PRO A 142 -4.72 -9.69 12.81
N TYR A 143 -3.58 -10.36 12.55
CA TYR A 143 -3.40 -11.72 13.06
C TYR A 143 -3.58 -11.76 14.56
N PHE A 144 -4.41 -12.70 15.04
CA PHE A 144 -4.67 -12.84 16.46
C PHE A 144 -3.34 -13.15 17.17
N PHE A 145 -2.94 -12.30 18.11
CA PHE A 145 -1.74 -12.48 18.93
C PHE A 145 -2.06 -12.29 20.40
N ASP A 146 -1.24 -12.87 21.27
CA ASP A 146 -1.44 -12.97 22.72
C ASP A 146 -1.60 -11.61 23.45
N GLY A 147 -1.34 -10.49 22.78
CA GLY A 147 -1.50 -9.13 23.33
C GLY A 147 -2.93 -8.62 23.39
N CYS A 148 -3.88 -9.31 22.73
CA CYS A 148 -5.31 -9.05 22.83
C CYS A 148 -5.97 -10.25 23.51
N GLY A 149 -6.43 -10.13 24.75
CA GLY A 149 -7.08 -11.24 25.45
C GLY A 149 -8.42 -11.60 24.80
N SER A 150 -8.47 -12.61 23.93
CA SER A 150 -9.69 -12.96 23.17
C SER A 150 -10.87 -13.37 24.03
N GLY A 151 -10.59 -14.11 25.12
CA GLY A 151 -11.63 -14.80 25.89
C GLY A 151 -12.48 -15.74 25.04
N GLY A 152 -11.96 -16.25 23.92
CA GLY A 152 -12.68 -17.11 22.97
C GLY A 152 -13.59 -16.36 21.99
N LYS A 153 -13.53 -15.03 21.94
CA LYS A 153 -14.31 -14.22 21.01
C LYS A 153 -13.66 -14.16 19.61
N PRO A 154 -14.47 -13.93 18.56
CA PRO A 154 -13.98 -13.55 17.24
C PRO A 154 -13.03 -12.35 17.24
N LEU A 155 -12.26 -12.19 16.17
CA LEU A 155 -11.19 -11.20 16.05
C LEU A 155 -11.71 -9.78 16.18
N TYR A 156 -12.67 -9.39 15.35
CA TYR A 156 -13.16 -8.03 15.32
C TYR A 156 -14.01 -7.73 16.55
N ARG A 157 -14.78 -8.69 17.06
CA ARG A 157 -15.47 -8.55 18.35
C ARG A 157 -14.49 -8.28 19.50
N THR A 158 -13.36 -8.99 19.55
CA THR A 158 -12.32 -8.77 20.57
C THR A 158 -11.82 -7.32 20.54
N ILE A 159 -11.56 -6.79 19.34
CA ILE A 159 -11.13 -5.40 19.16
C ILE A 159 -12.25 -4.46 19.59
N ALA A 160 -13.47 -4.62 19.08
CA ALA A 160 -14.63 -3.78 19.37
C ALA A 160 -14.93 -3.67 20.88
N ASP A 161 -14.77 -4.76 21.62
CA ASP A 161 -14.95 -4.81 23.08
C ASP A 161 -13.86 -4.10 23.89
N GLY A 162 -12.72 -3.77 23.27
CA GLY A 162 -11.62 -3.03 23.90
C GLY A 162 -10.52 -3.87 24.51
N ASN A 163 -10.52 -5.16 24.25
CA ASN A 163 -9.51 -6.07 24.78
C ASN A 163 -8.11 -5.80 24.19
N CYS A 164 -8.02 -5.00 23.12
CA CYS A 164 -6.78 -4.58 22.48
C CYS A 164 -6.33 -3.15 22.85
N ASP A 165 -7.09 -2.40 23.65
CA ASP A 165 -6.87 -0.94 23.80
C ASP A 165 -5.46 -0.57 24.27
N GLY A 166 -4.85 -1.35 25.18
CA GLY A 166 -3.49 -1.10 25.63
C GLY A 166 -2.47 -1.12 24.49
N PHE A 167 -2.61 -2.10 23.61
CA PHE A 167 -1.81 -2.23 22.39
C PHE A 167 -2.14 -1.09 21.40
N LEU A 168 -3.42 -0.83 21.11
CA LEU A 168 -3.84 0.23 20.18
C LEU A 168 -3.35 1.62 20.63
N LYS A 169 -3.28 1.87 21.94
CA LYS A 169 -2.68 3.08 22.49
C LYS A 169 -1.18 3.17 22.20
N ALA A 170 -0.45 2.07 22.32
CA ALA A 170 0.98 2.04 21.97
C ALA A 170 1.21 2.30 20.48
N VAL A 171 0.38 1.70 19.62
CA VAL A 171 0.37 1.98 18.18
C VAL A 171 0.11 3.46 17.89
N GLY A 172 -0.91 4.05 18.53
CA GLY A 172 -1.21 5.48 18.41
C GLY A 172 -0.02 6.37 18.78
N ARG A 173 0.68 6.06 19.87
CA ARG A 173 1.90 6.78 20.26
C ARG A 173 3.01 6.67 19.21
N ASN A 174 3.26 5.49 18.65
CA ASN A 174 4.28 5.32 17.61
C ASN A 174 3.96 6.14 16.36
N PHE A 175 2.71 6.11 15.88
CA PHE A 175 2.31 6.91 14.73
C PHE A 175 2.40 8.41 15.01
N LYS A 176 2.02 8.86 16.22
CA LYS A 176 2.22 10.25 16.64
C LYS A 176 3.70 10.66 16.63
N VAL A 177 4.60 9.81 17.15
CA VAL A 177 6.04 10.07 17.13
C VAL A 177 6.58 10.11 15.70
N PHE A 178 6.09 9.26 14.80
CA PHE A 178 6.44 9.32 13.38
C PHE A 178 6.07 10.69 12.77
N GLY A 179 4.89 11.22 13.09
CA GLY A 179 4.49 12.61 12.85
C GLY A 179 4.28 13.01 11.38
N LYS A 180 4.62 12.16 10.41
CA LYS A 180 4.44 12.39 8.96
C LYS A 180 3.20 11.63 8.44
N PRO A 181 2.57 12.09 7.35
CA PRO A 181 1.42 11.40 6.76
C PRO A 181 1.76 9.96 6.35
N VAL A 182 0.89 9.02 6.72
CA VAL A 182 1.01 7.59 6.39
C VAL A 182 -0.35 7.05 6.01
N PHE A 183 -0.44 6.34 4.87
CA PHE A 183 -1.64 5.57 4.56
C PHE A 183 -1.65 4.32 5.42
N PHE A 184 -2.73 4.10 6.16
CA PHE A 184 -2.90 2.95 7.04
C PHE A 184 -4.09 2.12 6.57
N ARG A 185 -3.79 0.89 6.14
CA ARG A 185 -4.73 -0.05 5.53
C ARG A 185 -4.92 -1.24 6.45
N PHE A 186 -5.81 -1.06 7.42
CA PHE A 186 -6.16 -2.08 8.40
C PHE A 186 -6.97 -3.20 7.73
N ALA A 187 -6.56 -4.45 7.95
CA ALA A 187 -7.30 -5.63 7.50
C ALA A 187 -7.67 -5.54 6.00
N TRP A 188 -6.65 -5.36 5.15
CA TRP A 188 -6.88 -5.27 3.70
C TRP A 188 -7.53 -6.55 3.18
N GLU A 189 -8.33 -6.44 2.12
CA GLU A 189 -9.03 -7.57 1.50
C GLU A 189 -9.86 -8.43 2.48
N MET A 190 -10.33 -7.85 3.59
CA MET A 190 -11.14 -8.53 4.59
C MET A 190 -12.41 -9.19 4.04
N ASN A 191 -12.82 -8.82 2.83
CA ASN A 191 -14.02 -9.32 2.19
C ASN A 191 -13.85 -10.67 1.49
N ILE A 192 -12.65 -11.21 1.29
CA ILE A 192 -12.47 -12.49 0.56
C ILE A 192 -11.96 -13.64 1.45
N PRO A 193 -12.38 -14.89 1.23
CA PRO A 193 -12.02 -16.02 2.10
C PRO A 193 -10.53 -16.37 2.17
N SER A 194 -9.73 -15.97 1.18
CA SER A 194 -8.29 -16.25 1.14
C SER A 194 -7.49 -15.49 2.19
N MET A 195 -8.05 -14.43 2.79
CA MET A 195 -7.41 -13.69 3.87
C MET A 195 -7.70 -14.36 5.20
N GLU A 196 -6.69 -14.64 6.02
CA GLU A 196 -6.90 -15.28 7.32
C GLU A 196 -7.75 -14.45 8.30
N TRP A 197 -7.79 -13.12 8.10
CA TRP A 197 -8.64 -12.20 8.85
C TRP A 197 -9.96 -11.86 8.14
N ASN A 198 -10.38 -12.66 7.16
CA ASN A 198 -11.65 -12.40 6.48
C ASN A 198 -12.86 -12.48 7.43
N ILE A 199 -13.91 -11.71 7.14
CA ILE A 199 -15.03 -11.57 8.08
C ILE A 199 -15.74 -12.91 8.35
N PRO A 200 -16.16 -13.70 7.33
CA PRO A 200 -16.74 -15.01 7.61
C PRO A 200 -15.80 -15.98 8.33
N GLY A 201 -14.52 -16.01 7.95
CA GLY A 201 -13.52 -16.95 8.46
C GLY A 201 -13.11 -16.69 9.91
N THR A 202 -13.23 -15.46 10.37
CA THR A 202 -13.01 -15.08 11.79
C THR A 202 -14.22 -15.37 12.68
N GLY A 203 -15.38 -15.72 12.09
CA GLY A 203 -16.63 -15.90 12.82
C GLY A 203 -17.30 -14.58 13.23
N ASP A 204 -16.83 -13.46 12.70
CA ASP A 204 -17.36 -12.12 12.94
C ASP A 204 -18.51 -11.78 11.98
N ALA A 205 -19.36 -10.83 12.38
CA ALA A 205 -20.32 -10.20 11.48
C ALA A 205 -19.72 -8.92 10.86
N PRO A 206 -20.26 -8.43 9.71
CA PRO A 206 -19.86 -7.14 9.17
C PRO A 206 -19.95 -5.97 10.16
N GLN A 207 -20.85 -6.04 11.13
CA GLN A 207 -20.96 -5.04 12.19
C GLN A 207 -19.74 -5.05 13.14
N ASP A 208 -19.24 -6.23 13.52
CA ASP A 208 -18.08 -6.34 14.40
C ASP A 208 -16.85 -5.71 13.74
N PHE A 209 -16.66 -5.90 12.43
CA PHE A 209 -15.62 -5.23 11.66
C PHE A 209 -15.72 -3.70 11.74
N ARG A 210 -16.91 -3.13 11.52
CA ARG A 210 -17.13 -1.67 11.58
C ARG A 210 -16.88 -1.13 12.99
N GLU A 211 -17.30 -1.85 14.02
CA GLU A 211 -17.06 -1.47 15.42
C GLU A 211 -15.57 -1.54 15.78
N ALA A 212 -14.87 -2.59 15.34
CA ALA A 212 -13.41 -2.75 15.51
C ALA A 212 -12.63 -1.63 14.82
N TRP A 213 -12.98 -1.31 13.56
CA TRP A 213 -12.38 -0.21 12.80
C TRP A 213 -12.53 1.12 13.55
N ASN A 214 -13.76 1.44 13.95
CA ASN A 214 -14.06 2.69 14.64
C ASN A 214 -13.33 2.79 15.98
N ARG A 215 -13.24 1.69 16.72
CA ARG A 215 -12.49 1.66 17.97
C ARG A 215 -11.01 1.89 17.76
N PHE A 216 -10.38 1.20 16.79
CA PHE A 216 -8.97 1.39 16.50
C PHE A 216 -8.68 2.85 16.13
N ARG A 217 -9.48 3.42 15.22
CA ARG A 217 -9.34 4.82 14.84
C ARG A 217 -9.53 5.78 16.01
N GLN A 218 -10.52 5.52 16.86
CA GLN A 218 -10.77 6.35 18.04
C GLN A 218 -9.55 6.34 18.98
N ILE A 219 -9.05 5.16 19.36
CA ILE A 219 -7.96 5.04 20.32
C ILE A 219 -6.66 5.67 19.80
N THR A 220 -6.30 5.48 18.53
CA THR A 220 -5.08 6.11 18.00
C THR A 220 -5.22 7.63 17.89
N LEU A 221 -6.42 8.13 17.57
CA LEU A 221 -6.71 9.55 17.56
C LEU A 221 -6.61 10.16 18.97
N GLU A 222 -7.11 9.48 20.00
CA GLU A 222 -7.02 9.90 21.41
C GLU A 222 -5.56 9.99 21.89
N GLU A 223 -4.66 9.14 21.41
CA GLU A 223 -3.23 9.25 21.69
C GLU A 223 -2.54 10.36 20.87
N GLY A 224 -3.23 10.94 19.89
CA GLY A 224 -2.80 12.08 19.07
C GLY A 224 -2.19 11.70 17.72
N ALA A 225 -2.46 10.50 17.18
CA ALA A 225 -1.98 10.05 15.88
C ALA A 225 -2.78 10.67 14.71
N THR A 226 -2.80 12.00 14.59
CA THR A 226 -3.56 12.72 13.55
C THR A 226 -2.97 12.59 12.15
N ASN A 227 -1.82 11.95 12.02
CA ASN A 227 -1.08 11.74 10.78
C ASN A 227 -1.42 10.40 10.07
N MET A 228 -2.23 9.54 10.70
CA MET A 228 -2.73 8.32 10.09
C MET A 228 -3.87 8.64 9.10
N ILE A 229 -3.70 8.26 7.84
CA ILE A 229 -4.71 8.36 6.80
C ILE A 229 -5.37 6.99 6.65
N TRP A 230 -6.61 6.85 7.09
CA TRP A 230 -7.33 5.58 7.14
C TRP A 230 -7.85 5.15 5.77
N VAL A 231 -7.36 4.02 5.26
CA VAL A 231 -7.66 3.49 3.92
C VAL A 231 -8.51 2.23 4.00
N PHE A 232 -9.80 2.32 3.65
CA PHE A 232 -10.67 1.15 3.53
C PHE A 232 -10.45 0.46 2.19
N SER A 233 -9.91 -0.76 2.19
CA SER A 233 -9.41 -1.45 0.99
C SER A 233 -9.90 -2.89 0.89
N PRO A 234 -11.13 -3.12 0.41
CA PRO A 234 -11.58 -4.46 0.01
C PRO A 234 -10.86 -4.92 -1.27
N HIS A 235 -10.82 -6.24 -1.47
CA HIS A 235 -10.57 -6.84 -2.77
C HIS A 235 -11.75 -6.54 -3.71
N ILE A 236 -11.53 -6.59 -5.01
CA ILE A 236 -12.63 -6.56 -5.99
C ILE A 236 -13.70 -7.62 -5.69
N ILE A 237 -14.92 -7.34 -6.12
CA ILE A 237 -16.09 -8.22 -5.94
C ILE A 237 -15.88 -9.52 -6.70
N THR A 238 -16.01 -10.63 -5.97
CA THR A 238 -16.06 -11.99 -6.49
C THR A 238 -17.31 -12.68 -5.95
N SER A 239 -17.62 -13.89 -6.45
CA SER A 239 -18.75 -14.69 -5.95
C SER A 239 -18.65 -15.05 -4.47
N GLU A 240 -17.45 -15.05 -3.91
CA GLU A 240 -17.17 -15.41 -2.51
C GLU A 240 -16.96 -14.17 -1.62
N SER A 241 -16.98 -12.98 -2.21
CA SER A 241 -16.71 -11.76 -1.47
C SER A 241 -17.90 -11.33 -0.60
N SER A 242 -17.58 -10.91 0.63
CA SER A 242 -18.52 -10.18 1.48
C SER A 242 -18.86 -8.81 0.87
N SER A 243 -20.07 -8.32 1.12
CA SER A 243 -20.53 -7.03 0.60
C SER A 243 -19.64 -5.88 1.07
N ILE A 244 -19.10 -5.11 0.12
CA ILE A 244 -18.31 -3.91 0.40
C ILE A 244 -19.15 -2.89 1.19
N ALA A 245 -20.41 -2.70 0.80
CA ALA A 245 -21.34 -1.80 1.49
C ALA A 245 -21.57 -2.21 2.95
N ALA A 246 -21.69 -3.51 3.22
CA ALA A 246 -21.87 -4.01 4.59
C ALA A 246 -20.61 -3.81 5.44
N LEU A 247 -19.42 -3.75 4.84
CA LEU A 247 -18.16 -3.60 5.58
C LEU A 247 -17.71 -2.16 5.74
N TYR A 248 -18.30 -1.22 4.99
CA TYR A 248 -17.89 0.18 5.02
C TYR A 248 -18.08 0.82 6.41
N PRO A 249 -17.02 1.29 7.08
CA PRO A 249 -17.12 1.87 8.45
C PRO A 249 -17.87 3.20 8.52
N GLY A 250 -18.02 3.90 7.40
CA GLY A 250 -18.71 5.20 7.28
C GLY A 250 -17.77 6.35 6.93
N ASP A 251 -18.34 7.40 6.33
CA ASP A 251 -17.59 8.55 5.80
C ASP A 251 -16.76 9.29 6.86
N THR A 252 -17.16 9.29 8.12
CA THR A 252 -16.41 10.00 9.17
C THR A 252 -15.19 9.22 9.67
N ALA A 253 -15.12 7.92 9.39
CA ALA A 253 -14.08 7.02 9.88
C ALA A 253 -13.08 6.60 8.79
N VAL A 254 -13.32 6.97 7.53
CA VAL A 254 -12.49 6.61 6.38
C VAL A 254 -12.00 7.87 5.68
N ASP A 255 -10.69 7.98 5.46
CA ASP A 255 -10.10 9.10 4.74
C ASP A 255 -10.01 8.81 3.24
N TRP A 256 -9.65 7.57 2.88
CA TRP A 256 -9.51 7.08 1.51
C TRP A 256 -10.20 5.74 1.33
N VAL A 257 -10.73 5.49 0.13
CA VAL A 257 -11.23 4.17 -0.26
C VAL A 257 -10.32 3.58 -1.32
N ALA A 258 -10.15 2.26 -1.29
CA ALA A 258 -9.25 1.56 -2.19
C ALA A 258 -9.82 0.24 -2.70
N LEU A 259 -9.21 -0.29 -3.77
CA LEU A 259 -9.46 -1.63 -4.28
C LEU A 259 -8.15 -2.34 -4.58
N ASP A 260 -8.16 -3.64 -4.33
CA ASP A 260 -7.10 -4.57 -4.73
C ASP A 260 -7.66 -5.52 -5.79
N GLY A 261 -6.87 -5.82 -6.83
CA GLY A 261 -7.29 -6.72 -7.89
C GLY A 261 -6.23 -6.98 -8.94
N TYR A 262 -6.27 -8.16 -9.54
CA TYR A 262 -5.15 -8.69 -10.33
C TYR A 262 -5.62 -9.38 -11.61
N ASN A 263 -4.89 -9.20 -12.71
CA ASN A 263 -5.07 -10.01 -13.91
C ASN A 263 -4.24 -11.30 -13.79
N TRP A 264 -4.85 -12.35 -13.27
CA TRP A 264 -4.22 -13.67 -13.11
C TRP A 264 -3.92 -14.37 -14.45
N GLY A 265 -4.51 -13.91 -15.56
CA GLY A 265 -4.29 -14.54 -16.86
C GLY A 265 -4.66 -16.02 -16.84
N THR A 266 -3.85 -16.86 -17.47
CA THR A 266 -4.05 -18.33 -17.45
C THR A 266 -3.11 -19.03 -16.46
N THR A 267 -2.75 -18.38 -15.35
CA THR A 267 -1.85 -18.95 -14.34
C THR A 267 -2.55 -19.95 -13.41
N GLN A 268 -3.87 -19.81 -13.24
CA GLN A 268 -4.70 -20.68 -12.40
C GLN A 268 -5.72 -21.44 -13.24
N SER A 269 -6.22 -22.55 -12.71
CA SER A 269 -7.31 -23.32 -13.33
C SER A 269 -8.64 -22.55 -13.37
N TRP A 270 -8.83 -21.60 -12.44
CA TRP A 270 -10.02 -20.77 -12.32
C TRP A 270 -9.88 -19.39 -12.99
N SER A 271 -8.69 -19.04 -13.49
CA SER A 271 -8.43 -17.69 -14.02
C SER A 271 -8.42 -17.65 -15.55
N SER A 272 -8.75 -16.49 -16.09
CA SER A 272 -8.56 -16.16 -17.51
C SER A 272 -7.97 -14.76 -17.64
N TRP A 273 -7.51 -14.41 -18.85
CA TRP A 273 -7.00 -13.07 -19.12
C TRP A 273 -8.10 -12.02 -19.07
N GLN A 274 -7.87 -10.96 -18.30
CA GLN A 274 -8.80 -9.84 -18.14
C GLN A 274 -8.06 -8.51 -18.23
N SER A 275 -8.64 -7.55 -18.93
CA SER A 275 -8.21 -6.14 -18.89
C SER A 275 -8.42 -5.53 -17.51
N PHE A 276 -7.69 -4.46 -17.20
CA PHE A 276 -7.91 -3.67 -15.99
C PHE A 276 -9.38 -3.22 -15.84
N SER A 277 -9.99 -2.77 -16.94
CA SER A 277 -11.39 -2.35 -16.92
C SER A 277 -12.34 -3.49 -16.52
N GLU A 278 -12.14 -4.70 -17.05
CA GLU A 278 -12.97 -5.87 -16.71
C GLU A 278 -12.86 -6.27 -15.23
N ILE A 279 -11.66 -6.16 -14.66
CA ILE A 279 -11.39 -6.49 -13.25
C ILE A 279 -12.04 -5.48 -12.30
N PHE A 280 -11.89 -4.18 -12.57
CA PHE A 280 -12.20 -3.15 -11.58
C PHE A 280 -13.57 -2.47 -11.74
N THR A 281 -14.22 -2.53 -12.91
CA THR A 281 -15.42 -1.70 -13.18
C THR A 281 -16.56 -1.92 -12.18
N GLN A 282 -16.90 -3.17 -11.87
CA GLN A 282 -18.00 -3.48 -10.95
C GLN A 282 -17.71 -2.91 -9.54
N SER A 283 -16.55 -3.26 -9.00
CA SER A 283 -16.12 -2.86 -7.65
C SER A 283 -15.92 -1.36 -7.52
N TYR A 284 -15.35 -0.71 -8.55
CA TYR A 284 -15.19 0.75 -8.58
C TYR A 284 -16.54 1.45 -8.58
N THR A 285 -17.51 0.96 -9.36
CA THR A 285 -18.87 1.53 -9.40
C THR A 285 -19.55 1.41 -8.04
N GLU A 286 -19.46 0.25 -7.38
CA GLU A 286 -20.03 0.06 -6.05
C GLU A 286 -19.32 0.94 -5.01
N LEU A 287 -17.98 0.94 -4.98
CA LEU A 287 -17.20 1.69 -4.01
C LEU A 287 -17.42 3.21 -4.13
N THR A 288 -17.47 3.73 -5.35
CA THR A 288 -17.73 5.15 -5.61
C THR A 288 -19.15 5.57 -5.27
N ARG A 289 -20.12 4.65 -5.33
CA ARG A 289 -21.49 4.87 -4.85
C ARG A 289 -21.56 4.89 -3.32
N ILE A 290 -20.83 4.00 -2.65
CA ILE A 290 -20.79 3.91 -1.18
C ILE A 290 -20.12 5.16 -0.58
N ALA A 291 -19.02 5.60 -1.17
CA ALA A 291 -18.19 6.69 -0.66
C ALA A 291 -18.04 7.79 -1.75
N PRO A 292 -19.08 8.58 -2.03
CA PRO A 292 -19.14 9.49 -3.19
C PRO A 292 -18.12 10.64 -3.16
N THR A 293 -17.61 10.99 -1.98
CA THR A 293 -16.71 12.13 -1.79
C THR A 293 -15.25 11.73 -1.50
N LYS A 294 -14.99 10.43 -1.29
CA LYS A 294 -13.66 9.96 -0.90
C LYS A 294 -12.72 9.85 -2.10
N PRO A 295 -11.42 10.19 -1.95
CA PRO A 295 -10.41 9.86 -2.95
C PRO A 295 -10.30 8.34 -3.11
N VAL A 296 -10.14 7.89 -4.36
CA VAL A 296 -10.04 6.47 -4.70
C VAL A 296 -8.58 6.10 -5.00
N MET A 297 -8.13 5.01 -4.41
CA MET A 297 -6.85 4.37 -4.69
C MET A 297 -7.06 2.99 -5.31
N ILE A 298 -6.22 2.60 -6.25
CA ILE A 298 -6.02 1.17 -6.56
C ILE A 298 -4.80 0.77 -5.73
N ALA A 299 -5.02 0.11 -4.59
CA ALA A 299 -3.97 -0.08 -3.58
C ALA A 299 -3.11 -1.31 -3.85
N GLU A 300 -3.61 -2.26 -4.64
CA GLU A 300 -2.82 -3.30 -5.24
C GLU A 300 -3.33 -3.64 -6.64
N VAL A 301 -2.42 -3.69 -7.60
CA VAL A 301 -2.72 -4.13 -8.96
C VAL A 301 -1.49 -4.64 -9.66
N ASN A 302 -1.66 -5.74 -10.42
CA ASN A 302 -0.71 -6.15 -11.44
C ASN A 302 -1.36 -7.11 -12.45
N THR A 303 -0.59 -7.50 -13.47
CA THR A 303 -0.98 -8.46 -14.50
C THR A 303 0.08 -9.55 -14.65
N SER A 304 -0.36 -10.77 -14.88
CA SER A 304 0.54 -11.88 -15.20
C SER A 304 1.13 -11.71 -16.60
N ASP A 305 2.17 -12.49 -16.89
CA ASP A 305 2.79 -12.63 -18.21
C ASP A 305 2.20 -13.78 -19.04
N ARG A 306 1.10 -14.41 -18.59
CA ARG A 306 0.49 -15.59 -19.23
C ARG A 306 -0.97 -15.37 -19.59
N GLY A 307 -1.38 -15.84 -20.76
CA GLY A 307 -2.77 -15.80 -21.21
C GLY A 307 -3.14 -14.58 -22.05
N GLY A 308 -2.22 -13.64 -22.24
CA GLY A 308 -2.40 -12.45 -23.08
C GLY A 308 -1.16 -11.57 -23.10
N ASP A 309 -1.33 -10.30 -23.48
CA ASP A 309 -0.24 -9.35 -23.71
C ASP A 309 -0.09 -8.36 -22.54
N LYS A 310 0.91 -8.59 -21.69
CA LYS A 310 1.27 -7.73 -20.55
C LYS A 310 1.67 -6.30 -20.98
N VAL A 311 2.31 -6.14 -22.15
CA VAL A 311 2.70 -4.83 -22.71
C VAL A 311 1.46 -4.04 -23.09
N ALA A 312 0.52 -4.66 -23.79
CA ALA A 312 -0.76 -4.04 -24.14
C ALA A 312 -1.57 -3.71 -22.89
N TRP A 313 -1.57 -4.59 -21.88
CA TRP A 313 -2.31 -4.39 -20.63
C TRP A 313 -1.85 -3.15 -19.86
N TYR A 314 -0.54 -2.98 -19.66
CA TYR A 314 -0.01 -1.76 -19.02
C TYR A 314 -0.33 -0.51 -19.83
N THR A 315 -0.16 -0.58 -21.15
CA THR A 315 -0.43 0.55 -22.04
C THR A 315 -1.90 0.98 -21.94
N GLU A 316 -2.83 0.02 -21.95
CA GLU A 316 -4.27 0.29 -21.84
C GLU A 316 -4.68 0.79 -20.46
N MET A 317 -4.20 0.17 -19.39
CA MET A 317 -4.51 0.58 -18.03
C MET A 317 -4.08 2.03 -17.79
N LEU A 318 -2.81 2.32 -18.04
CA LEU A 318 -2.17 3.58 -17.67
C LEU A 318 -2.48 4.72 -18.65
N SER A 319 -2.65 4.44 -19.94
CA SER A 319 -2.87 5.51 -20.93
C SER A 319 -4.33 5.73 -21.31
N LYS A 320 -5.25 4.85 -20.86
CA LYS A 320 -6.68 4.93 -21.22
C LYS A 320 -7.59 4.69 -20.02
N SER A 321 -7.55 3.50 -19.43
CA SER A 321 -8.57 3.10 -18.45
C SER A 321 -8.61 4.05 -17.25
N ILE A 322 -7.46 4.30 -16.58
CA ILE A 322 -7.40 5.22 -15.44
C ILE A 322 -7.89 6.63 -15.82
N GLN A 323 -7.55 7.09 -17.02
CA GLN A 323 -7.92 8.41 -17.49
C GLN A 323 -9.42 8.54 -17.76
N ASP A 324 -9.96 7.61 -18.55
CA ASP A 324 -11.26 7.75 -19.19
C ASP A 324 -12.41 7.13 -18.38
N ARG A 325 -12.12 6.06 -17.62
CA ARG A 325 -13.15 5.24 -16.94
C ARG A 325 -13.08 5.32 -15.43
N PHE A 326 -11.88 5.52 -14.88
CA PHE A 326 -11.64 5.55 -13.43
C PHE A 326 -11.22 6.95 -12.98
N SER A 327 -12.02 7.95 -13.35
CA SER A 327 -11.73 9.39 -13.17
C SER A 327 -11.58 9.86 -11.72
N ARG A 328 -12.08 9.07 -10.73
CA ARG A 328 -11.91 9.35 -9.30
C ARG A 328 -10.66 8.74 -8.69
N VAL A 329 -9.94 7.90 -9.43
CA VAL A 329 -8.66 7.36 -9.00
C VAL A 329 -7.64 8.50 -8.94
N VAL A 330 -7.02 8.66 -7.78
CA VAL A 330 -5.97 9.64 -7.51
C VAL A 330 -4.70 8.98 -6.96
N ALA A 331 -4.70 7.65 -6.77
CA ALA A 331 -3.49 6.88 -6.53
C ALA A 331 -3.58 5.46 -7.11
N VAL A 332 -2.44 4.91 -7.56
CA VAL A 332 -2.31 3.53 -8.06
C VAL A 332 -1.02 2.92 -7.52
N VAL A 333 -1.09 1.75 -6.91
CA VAL A 333 0.05 1.08 -6.30
C VAL A 333 0.20 -0.30 -6.91
N PHE A 334 1.37 -0.58 -7.49
CA PHE A 334 1.66 -1.85 -8.14
C PHE A 334 2.31 -2.83 -7.18
N TYR A 335 1.87 -4.08 -7.21
CA TYR A 335 2.46 -5.19 -6.46
C TYR A 335 3.46 -5.93 -7.35
N ASP A 336 4.77 -5.68 -7.16
CA ASP A 336 5.86 -6.18 -8.00
C ASP A 336 6.63 -7.31 -7.31
N GLU A 337 6.23 -8.56 -7.52
CA GLU A 337 6.86 -9.73 -6.89
C GLU A 337 6.81 -10.98 -7.77
N ASP A 338 7.82 -11.86 -7.67
CA ASP A 338 7.76 -13.18 -8.27
C ASP A 338 7.10 -14.20 -7.33
N ARG A 339 5.81 -14.44 -7.55
CA ARG A 339 5.05 -15.44 -6.78
C ARG A 339 5.07 -16.82 -7.45
N THR A 340 5.97 -17.11 -8.39
CA THR A 340 5.97 -18.38 -9.13
C THR A 340 6.14 -19.59 -8.23
N ALA A 341 6.93 -19.47 -7.16
CA ALA A 341 7.14 -20.59 -6.24
C ALA A 341 5.83 -21.02 -5.53
N GLY A 342 5.08 -20.05 -5.00
CA GLY A 342 3.85 -20.30 -4.22
C GLY A 342 2.57 -20.31 -5.07
N GLU A 343 2.36 -19.27 -5.88
CA GLU A 343 1.10 -19.01 -6.58
C GLU A 343 1.20 -19.25 -8.08
N LYS A 344 2.34 -19.69 -8.63
CA LYS A 344 2.52 -19.99 -10.06
C LYS A 344 2.29 -18.79 -11.00
N VAL A 345 2.47 -17.58 -10.49
CA VAL A 345 2.36 -16.31 -11.23
C VAL A 345 3.55 -15.41 -10.95
N ASN A 346 4.01 -14.66 -11.95
CA ASN A 346 5.07 -13.68 -11.81
C ASN A 346 4.52 -12.28 -12.11
N TRP A 347 4.40 -11.45 -11.08
CA TRP A 347 3.82 -10.12 -11.19
C TRP A 347 4.82 -9.08 -11.66
N ARG A 348 6.13 -9.37 -11.60
CA ARG A 348 7.19 -8.40 -11.85
C ARG A 348 6.98 -7.61 -13.16
N ILE A 349 7.04 -6.29 -13.04
CA ILE A 349 7.04 -5.30 -14.11
C ILE A 349 8.23 -5.53 -15.03
N ASN A 350 9.39 -5.87 -14.46
CA ASN A 350 10.64 -6.10 -15.17
C ASN A 350 10.88 -7.56 -15.61
N ILE A 351 9.82 -8.38 -15.69
CA ILE A 351 9.93 -9.77 -16.15
C ILE A 351 10.50 -9.91 -17.58
N SER A 352 10.34 -8.88 -18.41
CA SER A 352 10.97 -8.77 -19.73
C SER A 352 11.30 -7.31 -20.05
N GLN A 353 12.27 -7.11 -20.96
CA GLN A 353 12.65 -5.77 -21.41
C GLN A 353 11.47 -5.00 -22.01
N MET A 354 10.63 -5.68 -22.80
CA MET A 354 9.44 -5.07 -23.40
C MET A 354 8.42 -4.65 -22.34
N SER A 355 8.24 -5.48 -21.29
CA SER A 355 7.30 -5.18 -20.20
C SER A 355 7.68 -3.91 -19.44
N ILE A 356 8.95 -3.79 -19.02
CA ILE A 356 9.41 -2.58 -18.31
C ILE A 356 9.44 -1.34 -19.21
N GLU A 357 9.80 -1.47 -20.50
CA GLU A 357 9.76 -0.35 -21.43
C GLU A 357 8.34 0.18 -21.65
N ALA A 358 7.36 -0.72 -21.75
CA ALA A 358 5.95 -0.36 -21.85
C ALA A 358 5.46 0.37 -20.59
N PHE A 359 5.79 -0.18 -19.41
CA PHE A 359 5.45 0.45 -18.14
C PHE A 359 6.11 1.83 -18.01
N ARG A 360 7.43 1.93 -18.26
CA ARG A 360 8.20 3.19 -18.27
C ARG A 360 7.55 4.23 -19.16
N LYS A 361 7.20 3.86 -20.39
CA LYS A 361 6.58 4.78 -21.35
C LYS A 361 5.23 5.29 -20.86
N ALA A 362 4.39 4.42 -20.31
CA ALA A 362 3.05 4.79 -19.88
C ALA A 362 3.05 5.59 -18.56
N ILE A 363 3.88 5.20 -17.58
CA ILE A 363 3.98 5.91 -16.29
C ILE A 363 4.68 7.27 -16.42
N ALA A 364 5.39 7.53 -17.52
CA ALA A 364 6.01 8.84 -17.81
C ALA A 364 4.97 9.95 -18.05
N ASP A 365 3.71 9.61 -18.34
CA ASP A 365 2.64 10.59 -18.51
C ASP A 365 2.56 11.55 -17.29
N PRO A 366 2.42 12.88 -17.51
CA PRO A 366 2.30 13.86 -16.44
C PRO A 366 1.13 13.64 -15.49
N LEU A 367 0.11 12.86 -15.86
CA LEU A 367 -0.95 12.41 -14.96
C LEU A 367 -0.38 11.72 -13.73
N TYR A 368 0.68 10.92 -13.89
CA TYR A 368 1.29 10.15 -12.81
C TYR A 368 2.35 10.95 -12.06
N ARG A 369 2.18 11.10 -10.74
CA ARG A 369 3.04 11.93 -9.89
C ARG A 369 3.90 11.11 -8.94
N SER A 370 5.10 11.61 -8.67
CA SER A 370 6.16 10.97 -7.87
C SER A 370 6.27 11.51 -6.44
N ALA A 371 5.45 12.49 -6.07
CA ALA A 371 5.41 13.08 -4.73
C ALA A 371 4.06 13.75 -4.52
N PHE A 372 3.64 13.87 -3.26
CA PHE A 372 2.34 14.41 -2.83
C PHE A 372 2.23 15.93 -2.90
#